data_AF-A0AAW9KUD7-F1
#
_entry.id   AF-A0AAW9KUD7-F1
#
_cell.length_a   1.000
_cell.length_b   1.000
_cell.length_c   1.000
_cell.angle_alpha   90.00
_cell.angle_beta   90.00
_cell.angle_gamma   90.00
#
_symmetry.space_group_name_H-M   'P 1'
#
loop_
_entity.id
_entity.type
_entity.pdbx_description
1 polymer ?
#
loop_
_entity_poly.entity_id
_entity_poly.type
_entity_poly.pdbx_seq_one_letter_code
_entity_poly.pdbx_strand_id
1 'polypeptide(L)'
;MSKQAFLFKNQWILNEHKQKVLDKYIPKKQQLNFRHLLNPINNVHNAKDFQRKLINYLKHDIQEAQLGNLTSPLKTACDVLRDTRDILRECIDFSALEAKSYYRFMEKFIPLNNRLCVGPPVRKIQELLALINSGVITVLYNPTVFLKPKLHIKDAFNNTHTATHFLSAKANCSLQSSDFLNSLISNHLGQLNPQSRCLEINKNLELICNSKISCNLFALGLPTEGLKFYTFILPRPFISSTFLRDSNKAVDTFLNNTLLRKTEKNSGNTQPATKVKD
;
A
#
# COMPACT_ATOMS: atom_id res chain seq x y z
N MET A 1 -32.56 -6.23 1.72
CA MET A 1 -32.13 -6.35 0.31
C MET A 1 -33.37 -6.46 -0.56
N SER A 2 -33.48 -5.72 -1.68
CA SER A 2 -34.69 -5.76 -2.52
C SER A 2 -34.82 -7.08 -3.28
N LYS A 3 -36.04 -7.45 -3.69
CA LYS A 3 -36.30 -8.64 -4.52
C LYS A 3 -35.48 -8.63 -5.82
N GLN A 4 -35.36 -7.45 -6.45
CA GLN A 4 -34.57 -7.28 -7.67
C GLN A 4 -33.07 -7.49 -7.42
N ALA A 5 -32.52 -6.98 -6.31
CA ALA A 5 -31.13 -7.21 -5.94
C ALA A 5 -30.84 -8.70 -5.64
N PHE A 6 -31.77 -9.41 -5.00
CA PHE A 6 -31.66 -10.85 -4.77
C PHE A 6 -31.62 -11.64 -6.09
N LEU A 7 -32.55 -11.34 -7.01
CA LEU A 7 -32.60 -11.99 -8.33
C LEU A 7 -31.35 -11.69 -9.16
N PHE A 8 -30.89 -10.43 -9.14
CA PHE A 8 -29.63 -10.04 -9.78
C PHE A 8 -28.47 -10.86 -9.24
N LYS A 9 -28.30 -10.94 -7.91
CA LYS A 9 -27.20 -11.70 -7.29
C LYS A 9 -27.20 -13.17 -7.71
N ASN A 10 -28.35 -13.83 -7.65
CA ASN A 10 -28.45 -15.26 -7.99
C ASN A 10 -28.17 -15.50 -9.48
N GLN A 11 -28.74 -14.68 -10.36
CA GLN A 11 -28.46 -14.77 -11.81
C GLN A 11 -27.00 -14.42 -12.11
N TRP A 12 -26.42 -13.45 -11.43
CA TRP A 12 -25.02 -13.09 -11.57
C TRP A 12 -24.10 -14.23 -11.17
N ILE A 13 -24.38 -14.97 -10.09
CA ILE A 13 -23.54 -16.10 -9.66
C ILE A 13 -23.68 -17.29 -10.63
N LEU A 14 -24.91 -17.68 -10.96
CA LEU A 14 -25.21 -18.92 -11.68
C LEU A 14 -25.02 -18.84 -13.21
N ASN A 15 -25.09 -17.64 -13.80
CA ASN A 15 -25.01 -17.50 -15.26
C ASN A 15 -23.55 -17.30 -15.72
N GLU A 16 -23.10 -18.05 -16.72
CA GLU A 16 -21.74 -17.88 -17.28
C GLU A 16 -21.61 -16.56 -18.05
N HIS A 17 -22.68 -16.10 -18.71
CA HIS A 17 -22.69 -14.85 -19.47
C HIS A 17 -23.00 -13.64 -18.59
N LYS A 18 -22.08 -13.32 -17.68
CA LYS A 18 -22.17 -12.21 -16.71
C LYS A 18 -22.65 -10.88 -17.32
N GLN A 19 -22.16 -10.55 -18.53
CA GLN A 19 -22.52 -9.30 -19.20
C GLN A 19 -24.01 -9.21 -19.58
N LYS A 20 -24.65 -10.31 -20.00
CA LYS A 20 -26.09 -10.35 -20.31
C LYS A 20 -26.92 -10.07 -19.06
N VAL A 21 -26.47 -10.57 -17.91
CA VAL A 21 -27.12 -10.28 -16.63
C VAL A 21 -26.98 -8.79 -16.29
N LEU A 22 -25.79 -8.19 -16.44
CA LEU A 22 -25.64 -6.74 -16.23
C LEU A 22 -26.53 -5.91 -17.14
N ASP A 23 -26.56 -6.21 -18.44
CA ASP A 23 -27.34 -5.44 -19.41
C ASP A 23 -28.86 -5.51 -19.14
N LYS A 24 -29.31 -6.60 -18.50
CA LYS A 24 -30.71 -6.76 -18.05
C LYS A 24 -31.07 -5.89 -16.84
N TYR A 25 -30.16 -5.71 -15.88
CA TYR A 25 -30.48 -5.08 -14.58
C TYR A 25 -29.90 -3.67 -14.41
N ILE A 26 -28.81 -3.34 -15.10
CA ILE A 26 -28.04 -2.11 -14.89
C ILE A 26 -27.85 -1.41 -16.24
N PRO A 27 -28.35 -0.17 -16.41
CA PRO A 27 -28.12 0.61 -17.62
C PRO A 27 -26.63 0.69 -17.96
N LYS A 28 -26.28 0.59 -19.25
CA LYS A 28 -24.88 0.51 -19.69
C LYS A 28 -23.99 1.63 -19.14
N LYS A 29 -24.53 2.85 -19.03
CA LYS A 29 -23.84 4.03 -18.50
C LYS A 29 -23.55 3.96 -17.00
N GLN A 30 -24.27 3.12 -16.25
CA GLN A 30 -24.12 2.92 -14.80
C GLN A 30 -23.33 1.65 -14.47
N GLN A 31 -23.00 0.83 -15.48
CA GLN A 31 -22.17 -0.35 -15.26
C GLN A 31 -20.74 0.08 -14.95
N LEU A 32 -20.16 -0.51 -13.90
CA LEU A 32 -18.79 -0.23 -13.48
C LEU A 32 -17.81 -0.57 -14.62
N ASN A 33 -17.08 0.44 -15.09
CA ASN A 33 -16.01 0.25 -16.04
C ASN A 33 -14.66 0.40 -15.33
N PHE A 34 -14.04 -0.72 -14.99
CA PHE A 34 -12.78 -0.71 -14.26
C PHE A 34 -11.66 0.00 -15.03
N ARG A 35 -11.60 -0.11 -16.38
CA ARG A 35 -10.59 0.59 -17.17
C ARG A 35 -10.76 2.10 -17.11
N HIS A 36 -12.00 2.59 -17.19
CA HIS A 36 -12.28 4.02 -17.02
C HIS A 36 -11.99 4.48 -15.59
N LEU A 37 -12.34 3.66 -14.60
CA LEU A 37 -12.01 3.94 -13.21
C LEU A 37 -10.50 4.09 -13.02
N LEU A 38 -9.68 3.22 -13.63
CA LEU A 38 -8.22 3.26 -13.58
C LEU A 38 -7.60 4.45 -14.35
N ASN A 39 -8.27 4.94 -15.40
CA ASN A 39 -7.81 6.05 -16.22
C ASN A 39 -8.97 7.02 -16.54
N PRO A 40 -9.40 7.82 -15.55
CA PRO A 40 -10.62 8.63 -15.66
C PRO A 40 -10.44 9.84 -16.58
N ILE A 41 -9.21 10.34 -16.73
CA ILE A 41 -8.86 11.46 -17.61
C ILE A 41 -8.04 10.89 -18.77
N ASN A 42 -8.74 10.47 -19.83
CA ASN A 42 -8.14 9.89 -21.02
C ASN A 42 -8.50 10.69 -22.29
N ASN A 43 -7.90 10.31 -23.42
CA ASN A 43 -8.12 10.91 -24.74
C ASN A 43 -7.96 12.44 -24.73
N VAL A 44 -6.94 12.95 -24.03
CA VAL A 44 -6.74 14.37 -23.82
C VAL A 44 -6.10 14.99 -25.06
N HIS A 45 -6.74 16.00 -25.65
CA HIS A 45 -6.31 16.57 -26.93
C HIS A 45 -5.47 17.85 -26.80
N ASN A 46 -5.69 18.65 -25.75
CA ASN A 46 -4.97 19.88 -25.48
C ASN A 46 -5.15 20.29 -24.00
N ALA A 47 -4.46 21.35 -23.57
CA ALA A 47 -4.49 21.83 -22.18
C ALA A 47 -5.90 22.24 -21.70
N LYS A 48 -6.72 22.87 -22.57
CA LYS A 48 -8.11 23.24 -22.22
C LYS A 48 -9.00 22.01 -22.04
N ASP A 49 -8.87 21.02 -22.92
CA ASP A 49 -9.59 19.75 -22.79
C ASP A 49 -9.19 19.01 -21.51
N PHE A 50 -7.89 18.98 -21.20
CA PHE A 50 -7.38 18.41 -19.94
C PHE A 50 -8.02 19.07 -18.73
N GLN A 51 -7.97 20.40 -18.65
CA GLN A 51 -8.49 21.16 -17.53
C GLN A 51 -9.98 20.90 -17.32
N ARG A 52 -10.76 20.91 -18.41
CA ARG A 52 -12.20 20.59 -18.38
C ARG A 52 -12.45 19.18 -17.85
N LYS A 53 -11.73 18.18 -18.36
CA LYS A 53 -11.87 16.77 -17.93
C LYS A 53 -11.46 16.57 -16.48
N LEU A 54 -10.38 17.20 -16.04
CA LEU A 54 -9.92 17.18 -14.66
C LEU A 54 -10.98 17.77 -13.71
N ILE A 55 -11.50 18.96 -14.02
CA ILE A 55 -12.55 19.59 -13.22
C ILE A 55 -13.80 18.71 -13.14
N ASN A 56 -14.23 18.12 -14.25
CA ASN A 56 -15.38 17.21 -14.27
C ASN A 56 -15.13 15.96 -13.42
N TYR A 57 -13.93 15.38 -13.51
CA TYR A 57 -13.52 14.25 -12.68
C TYR A 57 -13.55 14.60 -11.19
N LEU A 58 -12.96 15.73 -10.78
CA LEU A 58 -12.94 16.17 -9.38
C LEU A 58 -14.35 16.42 -8.85
N LYS A 59 -15.22 17.06 -9.64
CA LYS A 59 -16.63 17.29 -9.28
C LYS A 59 -17.39 15.98 -9.08
N HIS A 60 -17.24 15.04 -10.02
CA HIS A 60 -17.88 13.73 -9.92
C HIS A 60 -17.37 12.95 -8.69
N ASP A 61 -16.05 12.98 -8.43
CA ASP A 61 -15.49 12.28 -7.27
C ASP A 61 -15.96 12.87 -5.93
N ILE A 62 -16.14 14.20 -5.86
CA ILE A 62 -16.74 14.88 -4.69
C ILE A 62 -18.19 14.41 -4.49
N GLN A 63 -19.00 14.38 -5.55
CA GLN A 63 -20.39 13.92 -5.48
C GLN A 63 -20.48 12.49 -4.95
N GLU A 64 -19.71 11.58 -5.52
CA GLU A 64 -19.66 10.18 -5.09
C GLU A 64 -19.15 10.02 -3.65
N ALA A 65 -18.14 10.80 -3.25
CA ALA A 65 -17.62 10.78 -1.88
C ALA A 65 -18.64 11.30 -0.86
N GLN A 66 -19.44 12.32 -1.22
CA GLN A 66 -20.47 12.89 -0.35
C GLN A 66 -21.65 11.95 -0.11
N LEU A 67 -21.95 11.05 -1.06
CA LEU A 67 -22.95 10.02 -0.85
C LEU A 67 -22.56 9.09 0.30
N GLY A 68 -21.26 8.81 0.48
CA GLY A 68 -20.72 7.96 1.53
C GLY A 68 -20.28 6.57 1.05
N ASN A 69 -19.42 5.91 1.82
CA ASN A 69 -18.76 4.65 1.43
C ASN A 69 -19.68 3.42 1.46
N LEU A 70 -20.87 3.52 2.07
CA LEU A 70 -21.87 2.44 2.13
C LEU A 70 -23.03 2.62 1.14
N THR A 71 -23.07 3.78 0.49
CA THR A 71 -24.25 4.32 -0.19
C THR A 71 -23.93 4.75 -1.61
N SER A 72 -22.74 5.28 -1.89
CA SER A 72 -22.24 5.39 -3.26
C SER A 72 -21.90 3.99 -3.78
N PRO A 73 -22.50 3.53 -4.89
CA PRO A 73 -22.13 2.26 -5.51
C PRO A 73 -20.66 2.23 -5.94
N LEU A 74 -20.13 3.37 -6.40
CA LEU A 74 -18.74 3.49 -6.84
C LEU A 74 -17.77 3.39 -5.66
N LYS A 75 -17.99 4.17 -4.60
CA LYS A 75 -17.13 4.14 -3.41
C LYS A 75 -17.23 2.80 -2.69
N THR A 76 -18.42 2.20 -2.63
CA THR A 76 -18.62 0.83 -2.10
C THR A 76 -17.82 -0.19 -2.91
N ALA A 77 -17.84 -0.12 -4.25
CA ALA A 77 -17.06 -1.02 -5.09
C ALA A 77 -15.54 -0.87 -4.91
N CYS A 78 -15.06 0.36 -4.71
CA CYS A 78 -13.66 0.61 -4.35
C CYS A 78 -13.32 0.06 -2.95
N ASP A 79 -14.22 0.14 -1.99
CA ASP A 79 -14.00 -0.35 -0.63
C ASP A 79 -13.87 -1.89 -0.56
N VAL A 80 -14.40 -2.65 -1.53
CA VAL A 80 -14.14 -4.11 -1.63
C VAL A 80 -12.65 -4.42 -1.73
N LEU A 81 -11.87 -3.59 -2.42
CA LEU A 81 -10.41 -3.73 -2.49
C LEU A 81 -9.75 -3.42 -1.14
N ARG A 82 -10.38 -2.58 -0.29
CA ARG A 82 -9.95 -2.36 1.09
C ARG A 82 -10.23 -3.59 1.97
N ASP A 83 -11.41 -4.19 1.80
CA ASP A 83 -11.84 -5.35 2.60
C ASP A 83 -11.01 -6.61 2.31
N THR A 84 -10.51 -6.74 1.09
CA THR A 84 -9.66 -7.89 0.70
C THR A 84 -8.20 -7.76 1.16
N ARG A 85 -7.78 -6.64 1.76
CA ARG A 85 -6.37 -6.39 2.12
C ARG A 85 -5.80 -7.38 3.11
N ASP A 86 -6.61 -7.84 4.07
CA ASP A 86 -6.13 -8.78 5.08
C ASP A 86 -5.88 -10.16 4.45
N ILE A 87 -6.77 -10.61 3.56
CA ILE A 87 -6.58 -11.83 2.77
C ILE A 87 -5.34 -11.69 1.88
N LEU A 88 -5.21 -10.55 1.19
CA LEU A 88 -4.03 -10.27 0.36
C LEU A 88 -2.75 -10.33 1.18
N ARG A 89 -2.75 -9.77 2.40
CA ARG A 89 -1.59 -9.79 3.30
C ARG A 89 -1.17 -11.21 3.65
N GLU A 90 -2.11 -12.06 4.05
CA GLU A 90 -1.81 -13.46 4.38
C GLU A 90 -1.26 -14.23 3.16
N CYS A 91 -1.63 -13.84 1.94
CA CYS A 91 -1.11 -14.47 0.71
C CYS A 91 0.29 -13.97 0.27
N ILE A 92 0.73 -12.78 0.70
CA ILE A 92 1.96 -12.15 0.18
C ILE A 92 3.07 -12.02 1.22
N ASP A 93 2.72 -12.04 2.51
CA ASP A 93 3.69 -11.91 3.60
C ASP A 93 4.77 -13.03 3.50
N PHE A 94 5.99 -12.68 3.88
CA PHE A 94 7.19 -13.52 3.92
C PHE A 94 7.62 -14.09 2.56
N SER A 95 7.69 -13.23 1.53
CA SER A 95 8.14 -13.60 0.17
C SER A 95 7.34 -14.76 -0.44
N ALA A 96 6.04 -14.85 -0.15
CA ALA A 96 5.16 -15.88 -0.70
C ALA A 96 4.90 -15.73 -2.22
N LEU A 97 5.28 -14.59 -2.80
CA LEU A 97 5.20 -14.34 -4.24
C LEU A 97 6.54 -14.55 -4.92
N GLU A 98 6.52 -15.19 -6.09
CA GLU A 98 7.64 -15.15 -7.04
C GLU A 98 8.08 -13.71 -7.33
N ALA A 99 9.39 -13.50 -7.58
CA ALA A 99 9.95 -12.17 -7.79
C ALA A 99 9.19 -11.34 -8.85
N LYS A 100 8.88 -11.93 -10.01
CA LYS A 100 8.11 -11.24 -11.07
C LYS A 100 6.71 -10.82 -10.62
N SER A 101 6.05 -11.67 -9.82
CA SER A 101 4.71 -11.41 -9.28
C SER A 101 4.76 -10.32 -8.21
N TYR A 102 5.78 -10.33 -7.36
CA TYR A 102 6.02 -9.28 -6.37
C TYR A 102 6.28 -7.92 -7.02
N TYR A 103 7.17 -7.83 -8.02
CA TYR A 103 7.39 -6.56 -8.73
C TYR A 103 6.13 -6.06 -9.41
N ARG A 104 5.36 -6.94 -10.05
CA ARG A 104 4.06 -6.57 -10.63
C ARG A 104 3.08 -6.08 -9.56
N PHE A 105 3.05 -6.71 -8.40
CA PHE A 105 2.22 -6.30 -7.27
C PHE A 105 2.60 -4.91 -6.77
N MET A 106 3.89 -4.67 -6.50
CA MET A 106 4.40 -3.41 -5.98
C MET A 106 4.30 -2.26 -7.00
N GLU A 107 4.63 -2.48 -8.27
CA GLU A 107 4.67 -1.42 -9.28
C GLU A 107 3.30 -1.13 -9.91
N LYS A 108 2.42 -2.13 -10.02
CA LYS A 108 1.13 -1.97 -10.71
C LYS A 108 -0.04 -2.02 -9.75
N PHE A 109 -0.13 -3.05 -8.91
CA PHE A 109 -1.33 -3.24 -8.08
C PHE A 109 -1.39 -2.21 -6.95
N ILE A 110 -0.32 -2.02 -6.19
CA ILE A 110 -0.31 -1.12 -5.02
C ILE A 110 -0.66 0.33 -5.37
N PRO A 111 -0.07 0.97 -6.39
CA PRO A 111 -0.44 2.34 -6.75
C PRO A 111 -1.92 2.46 -7.13
N LEU A 112 -2.47 1.46 -7.81
CA LEU A 112 -3.89 1.43 -8.19
C LEU A 112 -4.79 1.25 -6.97
N ASN A 113 -4.49 0.28 -6.10
CA ASN A 113 -5.19 0.07 -4.85
C ASN A 113 -5.19 1.34 -3.99
N ASN A 114 -4.06 2.05 -3.91
CA ASN A 114 -3.95 3.28 -3.12
C ASN A 114 -4.83 4.39 -3.67
N ARG A 115 -4.81 4.56 -5.00
CA ARG A 115 -5.62 5.57 -5.67
C ARG A 115 -7.12 5.31 -5.51
N LEU A 116 -7.55 4.05 -5.59
CA LEU A 116 -8.97 3.69 -5.53
C LEU A 116 -9.53 3.63 -4.11
N CYS A 117 -8.75 3.08 -3.17
CA CYS A 117 -9.27 2.68 -1.85
C CYS A 117 -8.86 3.62 -0.72
N VAL A 118 -7.73 4.30 -0.85
CA VAL A 118 -7.30 5.27 0.15
C VAL A 118 -7.82 6.63 -0.28
N GLY A 119 -7.40 7.08 -1.46
CA GLY A 119 -7.82 8.36 -2.04
C GLY A 119 -7.53 9.56 -1.13
N PRO A 120 -7.60 10.79 -1.65
CA PRO A 120 -7.62 11.98 -0.80
C PRO A 120 -8.98 12.11 -0.09
N PRO A 121 -9.02 12.67 1.13
CA PRO A 121 -10.28 13.05 1.78
C PRO A 121 -11.09 14.03 0.90
N VAL A 122 -12.42 13.94 0.92
CA VAL A 122 -13.31 14.80 0.10
C VAL A 122 -13.00 16.30 0.25
N ARG A 123 -12.71 16.74 1.48
CA ARG A 123 -12.31 18.12 1.77
C ARG A 123 -11.07 18.55 0.99
N LYS A 124 -10.07 17.67 0.84
CA LYS A 124 -8.84 17.96 0.08
C LYS A 124 -9.11 18.07 -1.42
N ILE A 125 -10.06 17.31 -1.95
CA ILE A 125 -10.49 17.42 -3.34
C ILE A 125 -11.22 18.75 -3.57
N GLN A 126 -12.09 19.15 -2.64
CA GLN A 126 -12.79 20.44 -2.68
C GLN A 126 -11.82 21.63 -2.60
N GLU A 127 -10.85 21.59 -1.68
CA GLU A 127 -9.78 22.60 -1.56
C GLU A 127 -8.97 22.71 -2.86
N LEU A 128 -8.53 21.58 -3.44
CA LEU A 128 -7.82 21.57 -4.72
C LEU A 128 -8.68 22.16 -5.85
N LEU A 129 -9.95 21.77 -5.94
CA LEU A 129 -10.86 22.28 -6.96
C LEU A 129 -11.07 23.80 -6.82
N ALA A 130 -11.19 24.32 -5.61
CA ALA A 130 -11.32 25.75 -5.36
C ALA A 130 -10.07 26.52 -5.83
N LEU A 131 -8.87 26.01 -5.52
CA LEU A 131 -7.60 26.61 -5.93
C LEU A 131 -7.37 26.57 -7.45
N ILE A 132 -7.85 25.51 -8.12
CA ILE A 132 -7.85 25.43 -9.59
C ILE A 132 -8.81 26.48 -10.17
N ASN A 133 -10.03 26.59 -9.62
CA ASN A 133 -11.03 27.54 -10.12
C ASN A 133 -10.63 29.01 -9.88
N SER A 134 -9.88 29.30 -8.82
CA SER A 134 -9.36 30.64 -8.54
C SER A 134 -8.11 31.00 -9.37
N GLY A 135 -7.59 30.08 -10.18
CA GLY A 135 -6.36 30.28 -10.97
C GLY A 135 -5.07 30.26 -10.16
N VAL A 136 -5.12 29.88 -8.87
CA VAL A 136 -3.94 29.77 -8.00
C VAL A 136 -3.13 28.52 -8.34
N ILE A 137 -3.81 27.42 -8.67
CA ILE A 137 -3.18 26.17 -9.10
C ILE A 137 -3.45 25.91 -10.58
N THR A 138 -2.38 25.76 -11.35
CA THR A 138 -2.42 25.23 -12.71
C THR A 138 -1.88 23.80 -12.70
N VAL A 139 -2.73 22.83 -13.08
CA VAL A 139 -2.32 21.43 -13.23
C VAL A 139 -1.94 21.19 -14.70
N LEU A 140 -0.74 20.67 -14.93
CA LEU A 140 -0.23 20.36 -16.26
C LEU A 140 -0.37 18.86 -16.55
N TYR A 141 -0.70 18.52 -17.79
CA TYR A 141 -0.79 17.12 -18.23
C TYR A 141 0.57 16.63 -18.72
N ASN A 142 1.11 15.58 -18.07
CA ASN A 142 2.40 14.96 -18.37
C ASN A 142 3.54 15.97 -18.65
N PRO A 143 3.85 16.87 -17.70
CA PRO A 143 4.87 17.89 -17.92
C PRO A 143 6.29 17.31 -17.84
N THR A 144 7.17 17.88 -18.65
CA THR A 144 8.62 17.71 -18.56
C THR A 144 9.24 18.97 -17.97
N VAL A 145 10.08 18.82 -16.94
CA VAL A 145 10.75 19.93 -16.25
C VAL A 145 12.20 20.01 -16.69
N PHE A 146 12.62 21.18 -17.15
CA PHE A 146 13.99 21.50 -17.55
C PHE A 146 14.60 22.44 -16.52
N LEU A 147 15.71 22.00 -15.91
CA LEU A 147 16.46 22.73 -14.91
C LEU A 147 17.71 23.31 -15.58
N LYS A 148 17.68 24.57 -16.11
CA LYS A 148 18.85 25.47 -16.39
C LYS A 148 18.52 26.59 -17.41
N PRO A 149 19.06 27.82 -17.25
CA PRO A 149 19.35 28.56 -16.01
C PRO A 149 18.07 29.14 -15.35
N LYS A 150 16.96 29.22 -16.09
CA LYS A 150 15.60 29.43 -15.57
C LYS A 150 14.85 28.11 -15.59
N LEU A 151 13.88 27.93 -14.69
CA LEU A 151 13.06 26.74 -14.71
C LEU A 151 12.05 26.84 -15.86
N HIS A 152 12.16 25.91 -16.80
CA HIS A 152 11.24 25.80 -17.93
C HIS A 152 10.45 24.50 -17.80
N ILE A 153 9.15 24.58 -18.00
CA ILE A 153 8.26 23.43 -17.98
C ILE A 153 7.60 23.36 -19.34
N LYS A 154 7.64 22.19 -19.95
CA LYS A 154 6.92 21.92 -21.19
C LYS A 154 5.84 20.90 -20.89
N ASP A 155 4.58 21.25 -21.14
CA ASP A 155 3.50 20.27 -21.03
C ASP A 155 3.48 19.31 -22.23
N ALA A 156 2.64 18.28 -22.17
CA ALA A 156 2.50 17.30 -23.26
C ALA A 156 1.97 17.88 -24.59
N PHE A 157 1.55 19.15 -24.60
CA PHE A 157 1.03 19.85 -25.78
C PHE A 157 1.99 20.91 -26.31
N ASN A 158 3.25 20.88 -25.85
CA ASN A 158 4.30 21.84 -26.18
C ASN A 158 4.07 23.27 -25.65
N ASN A 159 3.11 23.50 -24.74
CA ASN A 159 3.00 24.78 -24.06
C ASN A 159 4.20 24.94 -23.11
N THR A 160 4.76 26.14 -23.08
CA THR A 160 5.92 26.45 -22.24
C THR A 160 5.51 27.32 -21.08
N HIS A 161 5.96 26.94 -19.89
CA HIS A 161 5.77 27.68 -18.65
C HIS A 161 7.13 27.95 -18.01
N THR A 162 7.22 29.01 -17.22
CA THR A 162 8.39 29.33 -16.43
C THR A 162 8.04 29.31 -14.95
N ALA A 163 9.01 28.96 -14.12
CA ALA A 163 8.88 29.11 -12.68
C ALA A 163 10.18 29.62 -12.05
N THR A 164 10.06 30.13 -10.83
CA THR A 164 11.19 30.61 -10.03
C THR A 164 11.72 29.52 -9.09
N HIS A 165 10.86 28.58 -8.68
CA HIS A 165 11.18 27.55 -7.71
C HIS A 165 10.72 26.17 -8.20
N PHE A 166 11.48 25.15 -7.81
CA PHE A 166 11.13 23.75 -7.99
C PHE A 166 10.96 23.08 -6.64
N LEU A 167 9.82 22.45 -6.42
CA LEU A 167 9.60 21.61 -5.25
C LEU A 167 9.22 20.20 -5.72
N SER A 168 10.05 19.22 -5.38
CA SER A 168 9.74 17.80 -5.59
C SER A 168 9.03 17.26 -4.35
N ALA A 169 7.71 17.09 -4.43
CA ALA A 169 6.90 16.50 -3.36
C ALA A 169 6.90 14.96 -3.37
N LYS A 170 7.87 14.32 -4.04
CA LYS A 170 8.03 12.86 -4.02
C LYS A 170 8.87 12.46 -2.81
N ALA A 171 8.32 11.59 -1.96
CA ALA A 171 9.09 10.94 -0.90
C ALA A 171 10.07 9.95 -1.53
N ASN A 172 11.26 10.42 -1.90
CA ASN A 172 12.35 9.59 -2.39
C ASN A 172 13.26 9.21 -1.21
N CYS A 173 12.71 8.48 -0.25
CA CYS A 173 13.48 7.92 0.86
C CYS A 173 13.91 6.49 0.48
N SER A 174 15.20 6.32 0.19
CA SER A 174 15.80 4.99 0.06
C SER A 174 16.22 4.50 1.43
N LEU A 175 15.84 3.27 1.80
CA LEU A 175 16.36 2.62 3.01
C LEU A 175 17.90 2.54 3.00
N GLN A 176 18.53 2.51 1.80
CA GLN A 176 19.98 2.40 1.62
C GLN A 176 20.76 3.67 1.99
N SER A 177 20.09 4.81 2.12
CA SER A 177 20.73 6.06 2.57
C SER A 177 20.71 6.24 4.09
N SER A 178 20.29 5.22 4.85
CA SER A 178 20.23 5.28 6.31
C SER A 178 21.54 4.79 6.92
N ASP A 179 22.24 5.68 7.64
CA ASP A 179 23.45 5.33 8.40
C ASP A 179 23.20 4.21 9.42
N PHE A 180 22.03 4.21 10.04
CA PHE A 180 21.60 3.16 10.96
C PHE A 180 21.54 1.79 10.27
N LEU A 181 20.88 1.71 9.10
CA LEU A 181 20.75 0.46 8.36
C LEU A 181 22.10 -0.02 7.83
N ASN A 182 22.93 0.90 7.33
CA ASN A 182 24.29 0.59 6.88
C ASN A 182 25.16 0.05 8.03
N SER A 183 25.06 0.65 9.23
CA SER A 183 25.75 0.17 10.43
C SER A 183 25.25 -1.21 10.87
N LEU A 184 23.94 -1.46 10.83
CA LEU A 184 23.36 -2.76 11.17
C LEU A 184 23.89 -3.88 10.26
N ILE A 185 23.98 -3.61 8.95
CA ILE A 185 24.51 -4.56 7.96
C ILE A 185 26.02 -4.75 8.13
N SER A 186 26.80 -3.66 8.30
CA SER A 186 28.26 -3.75 8.43
C SER A 186 28.70 -4.49 9.68
N ASN A 187 27.91 -4.43 10.75
CA ASN A 187 28.14 -5.18 11.99
C ASN A 187 27.54 -6.60 11.98
N HIS A 188 27.04 -7.08 10.82
CA HIS A 188 26.43 -8.40 10.66
C HIS A 188 25.25 -8.67 11.62
N LEU A 189 24.50 -7.62 11.97
CA LEU A 189 23.32 -7.71 12.85
C LEU A 189 22.01 -7.91 12.06
N GLY A 190 22.08 -7.86 10.73
CA GLY A 190 20.97 -8.13 9.81
C GLY A 190 21.43 -8.06 8.36
N GLN A 191 20.55 -8.45 7.44
CA GLN A 191 20.81 -8.37 6.00
C GLN A 191 19.57 -7.87 5.26
N LEU A 192 19.74 -7.49 4.00
CA LEU A 192 18.63 -7.11 3.14
C LEU A 192 18.10 -8.31 2.36
N ASN A 193 16.78 -8.41 2.26
CA ASN A 193 16.13 -9.38 1.41
C ASN A 193 16.52 -9.16 -0.07
N PRO A 194 16.88 -10.21 -0.82
CA PRO A 194 17.29 -10.06 -2.22
C PRO A 194 16.19 -9.48 -3.13
N GLN A 195 14.93 -9.81 -2.85
CA GLN A 195 13.78 -9.47 -3.69
C GLN A 195 13.16 -8.12 -3.27
N SER A 196 12.85 -7.94 -1.99
CA SER A 196 12.16 -6.74 -1.50
C SER A 196 13.09 -5.61 -1.06
N ARG A 197 14.39 -5.89 -0.85
CA ARG A 197 15.40 -4.95 -0.36
C ARG A 197 15.10 -4.34 1.02
N CYS A 198 14.15 -4.93 1.77
CA CYS A 198 13.87 -4.61 3.17
C CYS A 198 14.73 -5.47 4.11
N LEU A 199 14.71 -5.22 5.43
CA LEU A 199 15.41 -6.04 6.40
C LEU A 199 14.85 -7.48 6.42
N GLU A 200 15.73 -8.46 6.29
CA GLU A 200 15.38 -9.87 6.33
C GLU A 200 14.94 -10.28 7.75
N ILE A 201 13.75 -10.87 7.84
CA ILE A 201 13.19 -11.38 9.09
C ILE A 201 12.59 -12.77 8.89
N ASN A 202 12.53 -13.55 9.97
CA ASN A 202 11.75 -14.78 9.99
C ASN A 202 10.26 -14.51 10.29
N LYS A 203 9.45 -15.57 10.34
CA LYS A 203 8.02 -15.46 10.68
C LYS A 203 7.75 -14.91 12.08
N ASN A 204 8.70 -14.97 13.00
CA ASN A 204 8.62 -14.41 14.35
C ASN A 204 9.19 -12.98 14.45
N LEU A 205 9.51 -12.37 13.30
CA LEU A 205 9.99 -11.00 13.17
C LEU A 205 11.43 -10.80 13.70
N GLU A 206 12.13 -11.90 13.96
CA GLU A 206 13.55 -11.90 14.34
C GLU A 206 14.41 -11.64 13.11
N LEU A 207 15.43 -10.78 13.24
CA LEU A 207 16.35 -10.48 12.16
C LEU A 207 17.15 -11.72 11.74
N ILE A 208 17.33 -11.88 10.43
CA ILE A 208 18.19 -12.92 9.84
C ILE A 208 19.44 -12.26 9.28
N CYS A 209 20.60 -12.85 9.53
CA CYS A 209 21.87 -12.49 8.90
C CYS A 209 22.70 -13.76 8.63
N ASN A 210 23.17 -13.95 7.40
CA ASN A 210 23.99 -15.11 7.01
C ASN A 210 23.37 -16.46 7.44
N SER A 211 22.06 -16.60 7.20
CA SER A 211 21.26 -17.78 7.60
C SER A 211 21.16 -18.04 9.11
N LYS A 212 21.63 -17.12 9.96
CA LYS A 212 21.47 -17.17 11.42
C LYS A 212 20.35 -16.23 11.86
N ILE A 213 19.55 -16.70 12.82
CA ILE A 213 18.44 -15.95 13.41
C ILE A 213 18.94 -15.25 14.68
N SER A 214 18.71 -13.95 14.77
CA SER A 214 19.03 -13.16 15.96
C SER A 214 17.87 -13.17 16.95
N CYS A 215 17.90 -14.08 17.91
CA CYS A 215 16.84 -14.23 18.93
C CYS A 215 16.63 -13.05 19.91
N ASN A 216 17.40 -11.97 19.76
CA ASN A 216 17.28 -10.73 20.55
C ASN A 216 16.99 -9.48 19.70
N LEU A 217 17.01 -9.59 18.37
CA LEU A 217 16.85 -8.46 17.47
C LEU A 217 15.63 -8.69 16.59
N PHE A 218 14.72 -7.73 16.62
CA PHE A 218 13.45 -7.80 15.93
C PHE A 218 13.28 -6.56 15.06
N ALA A 219 12.61 -6.71 13.91
CA ALA A 219 12.26 -5.59 13.05
C ALA A 219 10.78 -5.67 12.66
N LEU A 220 10.10 -4.52 12.72
CA LEU A 220 8.69 -4.38 12.42
C LEU A 220 8.42 -3.07 11.66
N GLY A 221 7.34 -3.03 10.89
CA GLY A 221 6.90 -1.84 10.17
C GLY A 221 7.71 -1.57 8.89
N LEU A 222 7.91 -0.29 8.57
CA LEU A 222 8.52 0.17 7.32
C LEU A 222 9.87 -0.49 6.96
N PRO A 223 10.80 -0.76 7.91
CA PRO A 223 12.05 -1.45 7.59
C PRO A 223 11.87 -2.86 7.03
N THR A 224 10.69 -3.46 7.23
CA THR A 224 10.33 -4.82 6.77
C THR A 224 9.28 -4.79 5.66
N GLU A 225 8.95 -3.60 5.14
CA GLU A 225 7.96 -3.45 4.06
C GLU A 225 8.43 -4.19 2.80
N GLY A 226 7.62 -5.13 2.34
CA GLY A 226 7.93 -6.01 1.21
C GLY A 226 8.12 -7.47 1.59
N LEU A 227 8.67 -7.74 2.78
CA LEU A 227 8.45 -9.04 3.46
C LEU A 227 7.13 -9.05 4.20
N LYS A 228 6.77 -7.92 4.81
CA LYS A 228 5.47 -7.71 5.45
C LYS A 228 4.74 -6.59 4.73
N PHE A 229 3.44 -6.73 4.58
CA PHE A 229 2.60 -5.71 3.97
C PHE A 229 1.99 -4.77 5.02
N TYR A 230 2.76 -3.78 5.50
CA TYR A 230 2.38 -2.88 6.61
C TYR A 230 1.74 -1.57 6.17
N THR A 231 2.10 -0.99 5.02
CA THR A 231 1.86 0.44 4.68
C THR A 231 0.40 0.92 4.55
N PHE A 232 -0.59 0.12 4.96
CA PHE A 232 -2.01 0.42 4.74
C PHE A 232 -2.90 0.43 5.98
N ILE A 233 -2.37 0.16 7.17
CA ILE A 233 -3.19 0.02 8.38
C ILE A 233 -2.52 0.71 9.57
N LEU A 234 -3.09 1.85 9.96
CA LEU A 234 -2.86 2.40 11.29
C LEU A 234 -3.78 1.68 12.30
N PRO A 235 -3.33 1.50 13.56
CA PRO A 235 -4.22 1.04 14.63
C PRO A 235 -5.47 1.91 14.70
N ARG A 236 -6.64 1.27 14.73
CA ARG A 236 -7.94 1.95 14.83
C ARG A 236 -8.91 1.11 15.67
N PRO A 237 -9.88 1.74 16.34
CA PRO A 237 -10.83 1.02 17.20
C PRO A 237 -11.55 -0.11 16.46
N PHE A 238 -11.83 -1.20 17.18
CA PHE A 238 -12.62 -2.35 16.74
C PHE A 238 -12.06 -3.17 15.56
N ILE A 239 -10.82 -2.90 15.14
CA ILE A 239 -10.15 -3.65 14.06
C ILE A 239 -8.80 -4.14 14.57
N SER A 240 -8.54 -5.44 14.42
CA SER A 240 -7.25 -6.03 14.76
C SER A 240 -6.15 -5.39 13.93
N SER A 241 -5.22 -4.70 14.59
CA SER A 241 -4.07 -4.10 13.92
C SER A 241 -2.96 -5.14 13.73
N THR A 242 -2.56 -5.35 12.48
CA THR A 242 -1.39 -6.17 12.15
C THR A 242 -0.15 -5.70 12.92
N PHE A 243 0.05 -4.38 13.01
CA PHE A 243 1.20 -3.83 13.73
C PHE A 243 1.19 -4.20 15.22
N LEU A 244 0.03 -4.12 15.89
CA LEU A 244 -0.07 -4.52 17.30
C LEU A 244 0.07 -6.03 17.49
N ARG A 245 -0.52 -6.83 16.60
CA ARG A 245 -0.40 -8.30 16.62
C ARG A 245 1.04 -8.74 16.45
N ASP A 246 1.74 -8.17 15.48
CA ASP A 246 3.14 -8.46 15.19
C ASP A 246 4.03 -7.96 16.34
N SER A 247 3.72 -6.80 16.95
CA SER A 247 4.42 -6.32 18.14
C SER A 247 4.27 -7.27 19.33
N ASN A 248 3.06 -7.76 19.62
CA ASN A 248 2.83 -8.76 20.66
C ASN A 248 3.62 -10.04 20.38
N LYS A 249 3.58 -10.52 19.12
CA LYS A 249 4.35 -11.70 18.70
C LYS A 249 5.85 -11.53 18.95
N ALA A 250 6.42 -10.38 18.62
CA ALA A 250 7.83 -10.10 18.84
C ALA A 250 8.18 -10.11 20.34
N VAL A 251 7.34 -9.50 21.19
CA VAL A 251 7.51 -9.48 22.65
C VAL A 251 7.40 -10.89 23.24
N ASP A 252 6.37 -11.64 22.88
CA ASP A 252 6.18 -13.02 23.35
C ASP A 252 7.37 -13.91 22.94
N THR A 253 7.84 -13.76 21.70
CA THR A 253 9.02 -14.48 21.20
C THR A 253 10.27 -14.12 22.01
N PHE A 254 10.49 -12.83 22.27
CA PHE A 254 11.62 -12.37 23.08
C PHE A 254 11.58 -12.93 24.51
N LEU A 255 10.41 -12.93 25.17
CA LEU A 255 10.24 -13.47 26.51
C LEU A 255 10.52 -14.97 26.53
N ASN A 256 9.98 -15.73 25.58
CA ASN A 256 10.21 -17.17 25.46
C ASN A 256 11.69 -17.50 25.22
N ASN A 257 12.36 -16.78 24.31
CA ASN A 257 13.79 -16.93 24.06
C ASN A 257 14.63 -16.66 25.33
N THR A 258 14.20 -15.69 26.15
CA THR A 258 14.88 -15.34 27.41
C THR A 258 14.69 -16.41 28.48
N LEU A 259 13.47 -16.96 28.60
CA LEU A 259 13.18 -18.04 29.54
C LEU A 259 13.93 -19.33 29.19
N LEU A 260 13.95 -19.71 27.91
CA LEU A 260 14.67 -20.89 27.42
C LEU A 260 16.18 -20.83 27.76
N ARG A 261 16.80 -19.66 27.57
CA ARG A 261 18.21 -19.45 27.94
C ARG A 261 18.48 -19.54 29.44
N LYS A 262 17.53 -19.13 30.29
CA LYS A 262 17.65 -19.28 31.75
C LYS A 262 17.56 -20.74 32.14
N THR A 263 16.67 -21.52 31.54
CA THR A 263 16.56 -22.96 31.80
C THR A 263 17.80 -23.72 31.34
N GLU A 264 18.36 -23.40 30.16
CA GLU A 264 19.59 -24.03 29.66
C GLU A 264 20.81 -23.71 30.55
N LYS A 265 20.94 -22.46 31.01
CA LYS A 265 21.99 -22.06 31.97
C LYS A 265 21.84 -22.77 33.31
N ASN A 266 20.62 -23.00 33.78
CA ASN A 266 20.38 -23.70 35.04
C ASN A 266 20.62 -25.21 34.93
N SER A 267 20.32 -25.84 33.78
CA SER A 267 20.62 -27.26 33.53
C SER A 267 22.11 -27.54 33.27
N GLY A 268 22.89 -26.54 32.83
CA GLY A 268 24.34 -26.66 32.66
C GLY A 268 25.15 -26.58 33.96
N ASN A 269 24.52 -26.22 35.09
CA ASN A 269 25.19 -26.02 36.39
C ASN A 269 25.02 -27.19 37.38
N THR A 270 24.36 -28.28 36.99
CA THR A 270 24.36 -29.52 37.78
C THR A 270 25.58 -30.37 37.42
N GLN A 271 26.69 -30.20 38.15
CA GLN A 271 27.79 -31.19 38.15
C GLN A 271 27.26 -32.54 38.69
N PRO A 272 27.67 -33.68 38.11
CA PRO A 272 27.31 -34.98 38.68
C PRO A 272 27.97 -35.13 40.04
N ALA A 273 27.17 -35.45 41.06
CA ALA A 273 27.66 -35.80 42.39
C ALA A 273 28.71 -36.91 42.26
N THR A 274 29.92 -36.61 42.71
CA THR A 274 31.03 -37.55 42.82
C THR A 274 30.56 -38.74 43.65
N LYS A 275 30.49 -39.92 43.01
CA LYS A 275 30.37 -41.20 43.73
C LYS A 275 31.62 -41.36 44.59
N VAL A 276 31.43 -41.25 45.90
CA VAL A 276 32.39 -41.77 46.89
C VAL A 276 32.40 -43.30 46.71
N LYS A 277 33.58 -43.83 46.42
CA LYS A 277 33.85 -45.27 46.43
C LYS A 277 34.02 -45.69 47.89
N ASP A 278 33.17 -46.61 48.33
CA ASP A 278 33.50 -47.59 49.35
C ASP A 278 33.57 -48.96 48.66
#